data_AF-A0A5J5CAV3-F1
#
_entry.id   AF-A0A5J5CAV3-F1
#
_cell.length_a   1.000
_cell.length_b   1.000
_cell.length_c   1.000
_cell.angle_alpha   90.00
_cell.angle_beta   90.00
_cell.angle_gamma   90.00
#
_symmetry.space_group_name_H-M   'P 1'
#
loop_
_entity.id
_entity.type
_entity.pdbx_description
1 polymer ?
#
loop_
_entity_poly.entity_id
_entity_poly.type
_entity_poly.pdbx_seq_one_letter_code
_entity_poly.pdbx_strand_id
1 'polypeptide(L)'
;MIQDYTWEENSDAKTLYGGDPKFLLEINKLSETLIGQVLDHLKALGRDEGALAFSLFAVLLAHGDLRNNKLSQLAVNLWNLSHKHGYCETRVSVRTLESIKQQAQQADMSHLSDTVQRLVLQSRT
;
A
#
# COMPACT_ATOMS: atom_id res chain seq x y z
N MET A 1 27.25 42.17 9.71
CA MET A 1 25.77 42.18 9.82
C MET A 1 25.27 41.47 8.57
N ILE A 2 25.23 40.13 8.56
CA ILE A 2 24.20 39.21 9.12
C ILE A 2 22.79 39.66 8.72
N GLN A 3 22.14 38.90 7.83
CA GLN A 3 21.08 37.97 8.25
C GLN A 3 20.90 36.86 7.20
N ASP A 4 21.40 35.68 7.57
CA ASP A 4 20.90 34.37 7.11
C ASP A 4 19.41 34.30 7.43
N TYR A 5 18.57 34.23 6.39
CA TYR A 5 17.19 33.79 6.54
C TYR A 5 17.15 32.29 6.22
N THR A 6 17.70 31.49 7.12
CA THR A 6 17.21 30.12 7.29
C THR A 6 15.76 30.25 7.71
N TRP A 7 14.85 29.98 6.77
CA TRP A 7 13.43 29.81 7.07
C TRP A 7 13.33 28.77 8.18
N GLU A 8 13.08 29.23 9.42
CA GLU A 8 12.69 28.36 10.51
C GLU A 8 11.55 27.52 9.98
N GLU A 9 11.80 26.22 9.96
CA GLU A 9 10.86 25.21 9.55
C GLU A 9 9.50 25.49 10.18
N ASN A 10 8.50 25.24 9.34
CA ASN A 10 7.08 25.20 9.56
C ASN A 10 6.71 24.23 10.73
N SER A 11 7.18 24.55 11.92
CA SER A 11 7.14 23.74 13.15
C SER A 11 5.76 23.87 13.81
N ASP A 12 5.05 24.96 13.57
CA ASP A 12 3.68 25.17 14.05
C ASP A 12 2.66 24.27 13.32
N ALA A 13 2.77 24.07 12.00
CA ALA A 13 1.82 23.24 11.25
C ALA A 13 1.90 21.75 11.64
N LYS A 14 3.12 21.24 11.86
CA LYS A 14 3.36 19.86 12.32
C LYS A 14 2.85 19.66 13.76
N THR A 15 2.90 20.71 14.58
CA THR A 15 2.49 20.66 16.00
C THR A 15 0.97 20.86 16.18
N LEU A 16 0.32 21.68 15.35
CA LEU A 16 -1.12 21.96 15.43
C LEU A 16 -2.02 20.87 14.83
N TYR A 17 -1.56 20.19 13.78
CA TYR A 17 -2.36 19.17 13.07
C TYR A 17 -1.72 17.78 13.02
N GLY A 18 -0.39 17.68 13.18
CA GLY A 18 0.35 16.42 13.08
C GLY A 18 0.70 15.78 14.42
N GLY A 19 0.39 16.43 15.55
CA GLY A 19 0.86 16.00 16.88
C GLY A 19 -0.22 15.47 17.83
N ASP A 20 -1.50 15.85 17.68
CA ASP A 20 -2.56 15.39 18.59
C ASP A 20 -2.87 13.90 18.34
N PRO A 21 -2.55 13.00 19.28
CA PRO A 21 -2.77 11.57 19.11
C PRO A 21 -4.26 11.24 18.93
N LYS A 22 -5.18 12.05 19.49
CA LYS A 22 -6.62 11.82 19.34
C LYS A 22 -7.10 12.14 17.93
N PHE A 23 -6.68 13.25 17.36
CA PHE A 23 -6.97 13.59 15.97
C PHE A 23 -6.42 12.53 15.00
N LEU A 24 -5.15 12.13 15.17
CA LEU A 24 -4.55 11.07 14.35
C LEU A 24 -5.28 9.73 14.51
N LEU A 25 -5.74 9.41 15.71
CA LEU A 25 -6.53 8.21 15.96
C LEU A 25 -7.87 8.24 15.20
N GLU A 26 -8.56 9.38 15.17
CA GLU A 26 -9.80 9.53 14.41
C GLU A 26 -9.57 9.45 12.90
N ILE A 27 -8.52 10.10 12.38
CA ILE A 27 -8.14 9.97 10.96
C ILE A 27 -7.83 8.52 10.60
N ASN A 28 -7.12 7.79 11.47
CA ASN A 28 -6.83 6.38 11.28
C ASN A 28 -8.11 5.52 11.30
N LYS A 29 -9.04 5.75 12.24
CA LYS A 29 -10.33 5.03 12.29
C LYS A 29 -11.18 5.27 11.04
N LEU A 30 -11.24 6.52 10.56
CA LEU A 30 -11.93 6.87 9.32
C LEU A 30 -11.27 6.17 8.13
N SER A 31 -9.94 6.14 8.07
CA SER A 31 -9.18 5.44 7.02
C SER A 31 -9.42 3.93 7.06
N GLU A 32 -9.43 3.31 8.25
CA GLU A 32 -9.75 1.89 8.43
C GLU A 32 -11.17 1.56 7.96
N THR A 33 -12.14 2.42 8.29
CA THR A 33 -13.54 2.27 7.87
C THR A 33 -13.66 2.36 6.36
N LEU A 34 -13.02 3.39 5.75
CA LEU A 34 -13.03 3.60 4.30
C LEU A 34 -12.39 2.43 3.55
N ILE A 35 -11.24 1.95 4.02
CA ILE A 35 -10.55 0.78 3.44
C ILE A 35 -11.46 -0.45 3.53
N GLY A 36 -12.08 -0.69 4.68
CA GLY A 36 -13.03 -1.79 4.86
C GLY A 36 -14.18 -1.73 3.87
N GLN A 37 -14.81 -0.56 3.71
CA GLN A 37 -15.90 -0.35 2.76
C GLN A 37 -15.47 -0.55 1.31
N VAL A 38 -14.30 -0.04 0.92
CA VAL A 38 -13.75 -0.25 -0.43
C VAL A 38 -13.52 -1.74 -0.70
N LEU A 39 -12.96 -2.47 0.27
CA LEU A 39 -12.76 -3.92 0.16
C LEU A 39 -14.06 -4.69 0.04
N ASP A 40 -15.10 -4.31 0.79
CA ASP A 40 -16.39 -4.99 0.72
C ASP A 40 -17.11 -4.69 -0.60
N HIS A 41 -16.97 -3.47 -1.15
CA HIS A 41 -17.45 -3.16 -2.50
C HIS A 41 -16.68 -3.94 -3.57
N LEU A 42 -15.35 -4.07 -3.44
CA LEU A 42 -14.54 -4.88 -4.35
C LEU A 42 -15.05 -6.33 -4.39
N LYS A 43 -15.30 -6.94 -3.22
CA LYS A 43 -15.86 -8.31 -3.12
C LYS A 43 -17.22 -8.49 -3.78
N ALA A 44 -18.00 -7.42 -3.90
CA ALA A 44 -19.32 -7.46 -4.53
C ALA A 44 -19.27 -7.31 -6.07
N LEU A 45 -18.12 -6.90 -6.64
CA LEU A 45 -17.98 -6.57 -8.07
C LEU A 45 -17.64 -7.76 -8.98
N GLY A 46 -17.34 -8.94 -8.46
CA GLY A 46 -17.21 -10.18 -9.24
C GLY A 46 -16.05 -10.16 -10.26
N ARG A 47 -16.32 -9.94 -11.55
CA ARG A 47 -15.31 -10.03 -12.64
C ARG A 47 -14.38 -8.81 -12.69
N ASP A 48 -14.90 -7.62 -12.37
CA ASP A 48 -14.12 -6.36 -12.38
C ASP A 48 -13.35 -6.12 -11.08
N GLU A 49 -13.65 -6.92 -10.05
CA GLU A 49 -12.95 -6.94 -8.76
C GLU A 49 -11.44 -7.15 -8.93
N GLY A 50 -11.04 -8.03 -9.86
CA GLY A 50 -9.64 -8.41 -10.00
C GLY A 50 -8.74 -7.28 -10.50
N ALA A 51 -9.20 -6.52 -11.50
CA ALA A 51 -8.46 -5.40 -12.07
C ALA A 51 -8.37 -4.20 -11.09
N LEU A 52 -9.46 -3.92 -10.38
CA LEU A 52 -9.50 -2.88 -9.37
C LEU A 52 -8.65 -3.23 -8.13
N ALA A 53 -8.71 -4.49 -7.68
CA ALA A 53 -7.85 -4.98 -6.60
C ALA A 53 -6.37 -4.88 -6.97
N PHE A 54 -6.02 -5.20 -8.22
CA PHE A 54 -4.64 -5.06 -8.70
C PHE A 54 -4.19 -3.59 -8.76
N SER A 55 -5.06 -2.70 -9.21
CA SER A 55 -4.77 -1.26 -9.27
C SER A 55 -4.58 -0.67 -7.86
N LEU A 56 -5.43 -1.07 -6.91
CA LEU A 56 -5.31 -0.67 -5.52
C LEU A 56 -4.04 -1.24 -4.87
N PHE A 57 -3.68 -2.49 -5.19
CA PHE A 57 -2.41 -3.09 -4.78
C PHE A 57 -1.21 -2.27 -5.30
N ALA A 58 -1.22 -1.86 -6.57
CA ALA A 58 -0.12 -1.08 -7.14
C ALA A 58 0.04 0.30 -6.46
N VAL A 59 -1.06 0.97 -6.12
CA VAL A 59 -1.04 2.22 -5.36
C VAL A 59 -0.48 1.99 -3.95
N LEU A 60 -0.90 0.92 -3.28
CA LEU A 60 -0.43 0.57 -1.94
C LEU A 60 1.06 0.22 -1.94
N LEU A 61 1.56 -0.41 -3.00
CA LEU A 61 2.98 -0.71 -3.15
C LEU A 61 3.81 0.56 -3.40
N ALA A 62 3.30 1.50 -4.20
CA ALA A 62 4.02 2.72 -4.55
C ALA A 62 4.09 3.75 -3.41
N HIS A 63 3.08 3.78 -2.53
CA HIS A 63 2.92 4.83 -1.52
C HIS A 63 2.71 4.32 -0.09
N GLY A 64 2.41 3.04 0.09
CA GLY A 64 2.10 2.47 1.40
C GLY A 64 3.36 2.06 2.17
N ASP A 65 3.36 2.30 3.47
CA ASP A 65 4.39 1.79 4.37
C ASP A 65 4.09 0.34 4.74
N LEU A 66 4.70 -0.60 4.00
CA LEU A 66 4.50 -2.03 4.22
C LEU A 66 5.23 -2.57 5.47
N ARG A 67 5.97 -1.74 6.22
CA ARG A 67 6.41 -2.08 7.58
C ARG A 67 5.23 -2.16 8.55
N ASN A 68 4.11 -1.53 8.19
CA ASN A 68 2.85 -1.72 8.90
C ASN A 68 2.25 -3.08 8.53
N ASN A 69 2.18 -3.99 9.51
CA ASN A 69 1.63 -5.33 9.34
C ASN A 69 0.21 -5.34 8.75
N LYS A 70 -0.64 -4.35 9.07
CA LYS A 70 -2.00 -4.24 8.51
C LYS A 70 -1.95 -3.94 7.00
N LEU A 71 -1.10 -2.99 6.58
CA LEU A 71 -0.94 -2.63 5.16
C LEU A 71 -0.26 -3.75 4.38
N SER A 72 0.74 -4.41 4.97
CA SER A 72 1.37 -5.60 4.37
C SER A 72 0.35 -6.72 4.15
N GLN A 73 -0.51 -7.00 5.14
CA GLN A 73 -1.58 -8.00 4.99
C GLN A 73 -2.61 -7.59 3.94
N LEU A 74 -2.98 -6.31 3.89
CA LEU A 74 -3.88 -5.77 2.87
C LEU A 74 -3.30 -5.94 1.46
N ALA A 75 -2.01 -5.67 1.26
CA ALA A 75 -1.32 -5.85 -0.01
C ALA A 75 -1.39 -7.31 -0.48
N VAL A 76 -1.12 -8.26 0.41
CA VAL A 76 -1.23 -9.69 0.11
C VAL A 76 -2.67 -10.09 -0.21
N ASN A 77 -3.66 -9.56 0.52
CA ASN A 77 -5.06 -9.84 0.27
C ASN A 77 -5.50 -9.32 -1.10
N LEU A 78 -5.13 -8.09 -1.47
CA LEU A 78 -5.44 -7.49 -2.76
C LEU A 78 -4.75 -8.23 -3.92
N TRP A 79 -3.51 -8.67 -3.72
CA TRP A 79 -2.80 -9.53 -4.65
C TRP A 79 -3.53 -10.86 -4.87
N ASN A 80 -3.96 -11.52 -3.81
CA ASN A 80 -4.71 -12.78 -3.95
C ASN A 80 -6.06 -12.55 -4.61
N LEU A 81 -6.73 -11.45 -4.28
CA LEU A 81 -8.01 -11.06 -4.85
C LEU A 81 -7.89 -10.77 -6.34
N SER A 82 -6.83 -10.09 -6.78
CA SER A 82 -6.60 -9.80 -8.20
C SER A 82 -6.40 -11.06 -9.03
N HIS A 83 -5.78 -12.09 -8.46
CA HIS A 83 -5.51 -13.36 -9.13
C HIS A 83 -6.64 -14.37 -8.99
N LYS A 84 -7.62 -14.10 -8.11
CA LYS A 84 -8.81 -14.94 -7.94
C LYS A 84 -9.55 -15.04 -9.29
N HIS A 85 -9.91 -16.27 -9.67
CA HIS A 85 -10.56 -16.60 -10.94
C HIS A 85 -9.77 -16.25 -12.23
N GLY A 86 -8.49 -15.87 -12.13
CA GLY A 86 -7.63 -15.62 -13.30
C GLY A 86 -7.93 -14.32 -14.05
N TYR A 87 -8.50 -13.32 -13.37
CA TYR A 87 -8.85 -12.04 -13.97
C TYR A 87 -7.64 -11.11 -14.19
N CYS A 88 -6.57 -11.25 -13.42
CA CYS A 88 -5.33 -10.51 -13.64
C CYS A 88 -4.42 -11.21 -14.67
N GLU A 89 -3.95 -10.45 -15.66
CA GLU A 89 -3.01 -10.95 -16.67
C GLU A 89 -1.69 -11.38 -16.02
N THR A 90 -1.31 -12.64 -16.22
CA THR A 90 -0.06 -13.22 -15.68
C THR A 90 1.18 -12.41 -16.04
N ARG A 91 1.21 -11.80 -17.24
CA ARG A 91 2.35 -10.97 -17.69
C ARG A 91 2.53 -9.72 -16.84
N VAL A 92 1.43 -9.07 -16.46
CA VAL A 92 1.45 -7.87 -15.63
C VAL A 92 1.89 -8.22 -14.21
N SER A 93 1.39 -9.33 -13.67
CA SER A 93 1.76 -9.82 -12.36
C SER A 93 3.24 -10.19 -12.25
N VAL A 94 3.79 -10.89 -13.25
CA VAL A 94 5.22 -11.26 -13.28
C VAL A 94 6.10 -10.02 -13.31
N ARG A 95 5.81 -9.05 -14.20
CA ARG A 95 6.56 -7.78 -14.27
C ARG A 95 6.50 -6.99 -12.98
N THR A 96 5.35 -7.00 -12.31
CA THR A 96 5.17 -6.31 -11.03
C THR A 96 6.01 -6.98 -9.95
N LEU A 97 5.99 -8.31 -9.86
CA LEU A 97 6.87 -9.06 -8.94
C LEU A 97 8.36 -8.81 -9.18
N GLU A 98 8.80 -8.78 -10.44
CA GLU A 98 10.18 -8.44 -10.78
C GLU A 98 10.53 -7.01 -10.35
N SER A 99 9.62 -6.06 -10.57
CA SER A 99 9.80 -4.66 -10.18
C SER A 99 9.91 -4.52 -8.66
N ILE A 100 9.08 -5.23 -7.88
CA ILE A 100 9.18 -5.23 -6.42
C ILE A 100 10.49 -5.86 -5.96
N LYS A 101 10.93 -6.96 -6.60
CA LYS A 101 12.22 -7.59 -6.29
C LYS A 101 13.40 -6.65 -6.52
N GLN A 102 13.37 -5.88 -7.61
CA GLN A 102 14.38 -4.87 -7.91
C GLN A 102 14.34 -3.72 -6.89
N GLN A 103 13.15 -3.26 -6.50
CA GLN A 103 13.00 -2.25 -5.46
C GLN A 103 13.52 -2.77 -4.11
N ALA A 104 13.24 -4.01 -3.74
CA ALA A 104 13.69 -4.63 -2.49
C ALA A 104 15.23 -4.72 -2.35
N GLN A 105 15.98 -4.63 -3.46
CA GLN A 105 17.44 -4.56 -3.44
C GLN A 105 17.98 -3.18 -3.02
N GLN A 106 17.14 -2.13 -3.05
CA GLN A 106 17.50 -0.80 -2.57
C GLN A 106 17.48 -0.78 -1.04
N ALA A 107 18.49 -0.16 -0.42
CA ALA A 107 18.67 -0.19 1.05
C ALA A 107 17.45 0.33 1.82
N ASP A 108 16.74 1.32 1.27
CA ASP A 108 15.53 1.94 1.86
C ASP A 108 14.29 1.02 1.79
N MET A 109 14.29 0.07 0.86
CA MET A 109 13.13 -0.76 0.51
C MET A 109 13.29 -2.23 0.92
N SER A 110 14.26 -2.53 1.79
CA SER A 110 14.57 -3.90 2.26
C SER A 110 13.35 -4.64 2.84
N HIS A 111 12.43 -3.91 3.49
CA HIS A 111 11.16 -4.41 4.04
C HIS A 111 10.20 -5.02 2.99
N LEU A 112 10.39 -4.70 1.71
CA LEU A 112 9.63 -5.31 0.62
C LEU A 112 10.01 -6.78 0.39
N SER A 113 11.20 -7.22 0.82
CA SER A 113 11.68 -8.60 0.64
C SER A 113 10.74 -9.62 1.28
N ASP A 114 10.28 -9.35 2.52
CA ASP A 114 9.33 -10.23 3.21
C ASP A 114 7.96 -10.22 2.54
N THR A 115 7.56 -9.08 1.99
CA THR A 115 6.30 -8.95 1.24
C THR A 115 6.37 -9.75 -0.06
N VAL A 116 7.46 -9.67 -0.82
CA VAL A 116 7.68 -10.43 -2.06
C VAL A 116 7.57 -11.93 -1.83
N GLN A 117 8.11 -12.45 -0.73
CA GLN A 117 8.02 -13.88 -0.41
C GLN A 117 6.57 -14.35 -0.22
N ARG A 118 5.68 -13.45 0.23
CA ARG A 118 4.26 -13.74 0.47
C ARG A 118 3.40 -13.55 -0.79
N LEU A 119 3.89 -12.81 -1.78
CA LEU A 119 3.24 -12.60 -3.08
C LEU A 119 3.56 -13.76 -4.02
N VAL A 120 3.07 -14.96 -3.69
CA VAL A 120 3.26 -16.15 -4.53
C VAL A 120 2.25 -16.12 -5.69
N LEU A 121 2.72 -16.35 -6.91
CA LEU A 121 1.84 -16.65 -8.03
C LEU A 121 1.31 -18.08 -7.84
N GLN A 122 0.05 -18.23 -7.46
CA GLN A 122 -0.57 -19.55 -7.45
C GLN A 122 -0.65 -20.07 -8.88
N SER A 123 0.15 -21.11 -9.20
CA SER A 123 0.03 -21.86 -10.44
C SER A 123 -1.36 -22.51 -10.47
N ARG A 124 -2.13 -22.27 -11.53
CA ARG A 124 -3.36 -23.02 -11.82
C ARG A 124 -3.04 -24.52 -11.81
N THR A 125 -3.58 -25.26 -10.85
CA THR A 125 -3.82 -26.71 -10.97
C THR A 125 -5.16 -26.96 -11.62
#